data_AF-A0A376TCT4-F1
#
_entry.id   AF-A0A376TCT4-F1
#
_cell.length_a   1.000
_cell.length_b   1.000
_cell.length_c   1.000
_cell.angle_alpha   90.00
_cell.angle_beta   90.00
_cell.angle_gamma   90.00
#
_symmetry.space_group_name_H-M   'P 1'
#
loop_
_entity.id
_entity.type
_entity.pdbx_description
1 polymer ?
#
loop_
_entity_poly.entity_id
_entity_poly.type
_entity_poly.pdbx_seq_one_letter_code
_entity_poly.pdbx_strand_id
1 'polypeptide(L)'
;MIEFSHVSKLFGAQKAVNDLNLNFQEGSFSVLIGTSGSGKSTTLKMINRLVEHDSGEIRFAGEEIRSLPVLELRRRMGYAIQSIGLFPTGAWRKTSLPCRNYKNGRGHGLTIVSTN
;
A
#
# COMPACT_ATOMS: atom_id res chain seq x y z
N MET A 1 -12.45 0.11 2.18
CA MET A 1 -12.33 1.46 1.55
C MET A 1 -11.06 2.15 2.06
N ILE A 2 -10.30 2.87 1.22
CA ILE A 2 -9.13 3.68 1.60
C ILE A 2 -9.32 5.11 1.11
N GLU A 3 -9.05 6.08 1.97
CA GLU A 3 -9.24 7.50 1.65
C GLU A 3 -8.00 8.29 1.99
N PHE A 4 -7.62 9.18 1.08
CA PHE A 4 -6.59 10.20 1.26
C PHE A 4 -7.27 11.55 1.24
N SER A 5 -7.04 12.33 2.29
CA SER A 5 -7.54 13.71 2.42
C SER A 5 -6.37 14.66 2.60
N HIS A 6 -6.12 15.48 1.59
CA HIS A 6 -5.07 16.52 1.56
C HIS A 6 -3.67 16.03 1.94
N VAL A 7 -3.31 14.82 1.50
CA VAL A 7 -2.09 14.15 1.96
C VAL A 7 -0.86 14.69 1.25
N SER A 8 0.16 15.08 2.03
CA SER A 8 1.45 15.49 1.46
C SER A 8 2.63 14.76 2.11
N LYS A 9 3.66 14.52 1.29
CA LYS A 9 4.93 13.93 1.69
C LYS A 9 6.10 14.71 1.11
N LEU A 10 7.01 15.12 1.99
CA LEU A 10 8.28 15.75 1.70
C LEU A 10 9.43 14.79 1.98
N PHE A 11 10.41 14.77 1.07
CA PHE A 11 11.72 14.18 1.31
C PHE A 11 12.76 15.30 1.21
N GLY A 12 13.24 15.76 2.37
CA GLY A 12 14.09 16.95 2.44
C GLY A 12 13.35 18.17 1.90
N ALA A 13 13.93 18.82 0.88
CA ALA A 13 13.34 20.00 0.23
C ALA A 13 12.32 19.66 -0.88
N GLN A 14 12.23 18.40 -1.30
CA GLN A 14 11.38 18.00 -2.43
C GLN A 14 10.05 17.41 -1.96
N LYS A 15 8.93 17.93 -2.48
CA LYS A 15 7.61 17.33 -2.29
C LYS A 15 7.44 16.14 -3.24
N ALA A 16 7.42 14.92 -2.70
CA ALA A 16 7.13 13.72 -3.49
C ALA A 16 5.63 13.51 -3.70
N VAL A 17 4.82 13.94 -2.75
CA VAL A 17 3.36 13.98 -2.86
C VAL A 17 2.90 15.33 -2.32
N ASN A 18 2.08 16.06 -3.06
CA ASN A 18 1.59 17.37 -2.67
C ASN A 18 0.07 17.41 -2.83
N ASP A 19 -0.64 17.52 -1.71
CA ASP A 19 -2.10 17.66 -1.63
C ASP A 19 -2.89 16.58 -2.39
N LEU A 20 -2.60 15.32 -2.07
CA LEU A 20 -3.22 14.18 -2.72
C LEU A 20 -4.57 13.84 -2.07
N ASN A 21 -5.62 13.86 -2.89
CA ASN A 21 -6.97 13.44 -2.55
C ASN A 21 -7.36 12.25 -3.45
N LEU A 22 -7.54 11.08 -2.85
CA LEU A 22 -7.83 9.84 -3.57
C LEU A 22 -8.75 8.96 -2.71
N ASN A 23 -9.66 8.26 -3.37
CA ASN A 23 -10.52 7.28 -2.72
C ASN A 23 -10.47 5.95 -3.47
N PHE A 24 -10.15 4.88 -2.76
CA PHE A 24 -10.18 3.51 -3.23
C PHE A 24 -11.38 2.78 -2.60
N GLN A 25 -12.33 2.40 -3.44
CA GLN A 25 -13.52 1.68 -3.02
C GLN A 25 -13.19 0.23 -2.64
N GLU A 26 -13.93 -0.33 -1.70
CA GLU A 26 -13.78 -1.74 -1.35
C GLU A 26 -14.20 -2.64 -2.52
N GLY A 27 -13.49 -3.77 -2.71
CA GLY A 27 -13.74 -4.70 -3.81
C GLY A 27 -13.36 -4.17 -5.19
N SER A 28 -12.79 -2.96 -5.29
CA SER A 28 -12.32 -2.40 -6.55
C SER A 28 -10.87 -2.79 -6.84
N PHE A 29 -10.57 -2.98 -8.12
CA PHE A 29 -9.21 -3.09 -8.61
C PHE A 29 -8.77 -1.72 -9.14
N SER A 30 -7.81 -1.10 -8.47
CA SER A 30 -7.31 0.23 -8.83
C SER A 30 -5.84 0.16 -9.17
N VAL A 31 -5.45 0.87 -10.23
CA VAL A 31 -4.07 0.96 -10.70
C VAL A 31 -3.62 2.41 -10.63
N LEU A 32 -2.45 2.64 -10.04
CA LEU A 32 -1.84 3.97 -9.97
C LEU A 32 -0.79 4.10 -11.08
N ILE A 33 -1.08 4.93 -12.09
CA ILE A 33 -0.22 5.17 -13.26
C ILE A 33 0.26 6.62 -13.25
N GLY A 34 1.50 6.85 -13.70
CA GLY A 34 2.12 8.17 -13.71
C GLY A 34 3.60 8.11 -14.06
N THR A 35 4.23 9.25 -14.28
CA THR A 35 5.66 9.34 -14.63
C THR A 35 6.57 8.85 -13.49
N SER A 36 7.79 8.43 -13.79
CA SER A 36 8.78 8.11 -12.75
C SER A 36 9.00 9.33 -11.85
N GLY A 37 9.05 9.10 -10.53
CA GLY A 37 9.17 10.18 -9.55
C GLY A 37 7.87 10.90 -9.18
N SER A 38 6.72 10.59 -9.80
CA SER A 38 5.42 11.24 -9.50
C SER A 38 4.82 10.90 -8.13
N GLY A 39 5.55 10.21 -7.26
CA GLY A 39 5.08 9.84 -5.92
C GLY A 39 4.28 8.53 -5.82
N LYS A 40 4.10 7.76 -6.90
CA LYS A 40 3.30 6.50 -6.87
C LYS A 40 3.73 5.53 -5.77
N SER A 41 4.98 5.09 -5.81
CA SER A 41 5.51 4.16 -4.83
C SER A 41 5.54 4.76 -3.43
N THR A 42 5.67 6.09 -3.31
CA THR A 42 5.54 6.81 -2.05
C THR A 42 4.12 6.70 -1.49
N THR A 43 3.09 6.97 -2.31
CA THR A 43 1.67 6.82 -1.94
C THR A 43 1.38 5.40 -1.47
N LEU A 44 1.86 4.38 -2.20
CA LEU A 44 1.66 2.99 -1.81
C LEU A 44 2.37 2.62 -0.49
N LYS A 45 3.57 3.17 -0.26
CA LYS A 45 4.31 2.99 1.01
C LYS A 45 3.61 3.71 2.16
N MET A 46 2.94 4.84 1.92
CA MET A 46 2.20 5.57 2.94
C MET A 46 0.98 4.81 3.45
N ILE A 47 0.22 4.18 2.55
CA ILE A 47 -0.93 3.33 2.94
C ILE A 47 -0.49 2.21 3.90
N ASN A 48 0.64 1.57 3.60
CA ASN A 48 1.15 0.46 4.40
C ASN A 48 1.96 0.91 5.63
N ARG A 49 2.00 2.23 5.90
CA ARG A 49 2.84 2.84 6.94
C ARG A 49 4.29 2.35 6.91
N LEU A 50 4.84 2.19 5.71
CA LEU A 50 6.28 2.02 5.51
C LEU A 50 6.97 3.39 5.49
N VAL A 51 6.23 4.43 5.12
CA VAL A 51 6.64 5.83 5.19
C VAL A 51 5.47 6.60 5.79
N GLU A 52 5.70 7.39 6.82
CA GLU A 52 4.68 8.27 7.38
C GLU A 52 4.49 9.50 6.48
N HIS A 53 3.24 9.91 6.24
CA HIS A 53 2.92 11.18 5.58
C HIS A 53 3.24 12.36 6.51
N ASP A 54 3.47 13.55 5.98
CA ASP A 54 3.83 14.73 6.79
C ASP A 54 2.60 15.58 7.13
N SER A 55 1.58 15.58 6.26
CA SER A 55 0.32 16.31 6.47
C SER A 55 -0.85 15.61 5.78
N GLY A 56 -2.06 15.99 6.17
CA GLY A 56 -3.31 15.36 5.73
C GLY A 56 -3.68 14.15 6.58
N GLU A 57 -4.66 13.39 6.10
CA GLU A 57 -5.17 12.19 6.76
C GLU A 57 -5.30 11.03 5.77
N ILE A 58 -4.96 9.83 6.22
CA ILE A 58 -5.21 8.59 5.48
C ILE A 58 -6.09 7.70 6.35
N ARG A 59 -7.21 7.23 5.78
CA ARG A 59 -8.14 6.33 6.46
C ARG A 59 -8.20 4.99 5.74
N PHE A 60 -8.25 3.91 6.52
CA PHE A 60 -8.49 2.55 6.06
C PHE A 60 -9.71 1.99 6.78
N ALA A 61 -10.70 1.56 5.99
CA ALA A 61 -11.97 1.03 6.49
C ALA A 61 -12.70 1.97 7.48
N GLY A 62 -12.58 3.28 7.26
CA GLY A 62 -13.19 4.31 8.12
C GLY A 62 -12.34 4.72 9.34
N GLU A 63 -11.24 4.02 9.61
CA GLU A 63 -10.33 4.31 10.72
C GLU A 63 -9.05 4.98 10.23
N GLU A 64 -8.49 5.91 11.00
CA GLU A 64 -7.24 6.59 10.63
C GLU A 64 -6.05 5.64 10.80
N ILE A 65 -5.13 5.59 9.83
CA ILE A 65 -4.07 4.58 9.79
C ILE A 65 -3.04 4.71 10.92
N ARG A 66 -2.78 5.91 11.45
CA ARG A 66 -1.88 6.15 12.58
C ARG A 66 -2.47 5.67 13.90
N SER A 67 -3.79 5.71 14.06
CA SER A 67 -4.48 5.12 15.23
C SER A 67 -4.42 3.58 15.27
N LEU A 68 -4.25 2.93 14.12
CA LEU A 68 -4.16 1.48 14.01
C LEU A 68 -2.76 0.95 14.35
N PRO A 69 -2.64 -0.18 15.07
CA PRO A 69 -1.37 -0.88 15.21
C PRO A 69 -0.83 -1.32 13.84
N VAL A 70 0.45 -1.02 13.57
CA VAL A 70 1.10 -1.29 12.28
C VAL A 70 0.99 -2.76 11.85
N LEU A 71 1.08 -3.69 12.82
CA LEU A 71 0.96 -5.13 12.56
C LEU A 71 -0.43 -5.51 12.06
N GLU A 72 -1.49 -4.95 12.65
CA GLU A 72 -2.87 -5.23 12.27
C GLU A 72 -3.18 -4.63 10.90
N LEU A 73 -2.70 -3.41 10.62
CA LEU A 73 -2.82 -2.78 9.31
C LEU A 73 -2.18 -3.66 8.21
N ARG A 74 -0.94 -4.13 8.44
CA ARG A 74 -0.20 -4.98 7.51
C ARG A 74 -0.80 -6.37 7.31
N ARG A 75 -1.53 -6.90 8.30
CA ARG A 75 -2.25 -8.18 8.18
C ARG A 75 -3.52 -8.05 7.34
N ARG A 76 -4.14 -6.87 7.34
CA ARG A 76 -5.36 -6.57 6.58
C ARG A 76 -5.08 -6.16 5.13
N MET A 77 -3.82 -5.88 4.78
CA MET A 77 -3.41 -5.45 3.43
C MET A 77 -2.35 -6.37 2.81
N GLY A 78 -2.58 -6.80 1.57
CA GLY A 78 -1.59 -7.54 0.79
C GLY A 78 -0.66 -6.58 0.05
N TYR A 79 0.63 -6.60 0.37
CA TYR A 79 1.65 -5.75 -0.28
C TYR A 79 2.62 -6.60 -1.10
N ALA A 80 2.61 -6.42 -2.42
CA ALA A 80 3.55 -7.06 -3.34
C ALA A 80 4.61 -6.05 -3.80
N ILE A 81 5.87 -6.32 -3.45
CA ILE A 81 7.02 -5.45 -3.78
C ILE A 81 7.58 -5.86 -5.15
N GLN A 82 7.90 -4.87 -5.99
CA GLN A 82 8.47 -5.08 -7.33
C GLN A 82 9.92 -5.61 -7.31
N SER A 83 10.66 -5.38 -6.23
CA SER A 83 12.02 -5.88 -6.11
C SER A 83 12.02 -7.38 -5.89
N ILE A 84 12.58 -8.06 -6.87
CA ILE A 84 12.84 -9.49 -6.92
C ILE A 84 13.71 -9.88 -5.72
N GLY A 85 13.07 -10.35 -4.66
CA GLY A 85 13.61 -11.42 -3.85
C GLY A 85 13.21 -12.74 -4.49
N LEU A 86 13.75 -13.05 -5.68
CA LEU A 86 13.72 -14.41 -6.18
C LEU A 86 14.50 -15.22 -5.15
N PHE A 87 13.78 -15.99 -4.34
CA PHE A 87 14.42 -16.94 -3.45
C PHE A 87 15.42 -17.77 -4.28
N PRO A 88 16.67 -17.93 -3.82
CA PRO A 88 17.64 -18.76 -4.51
C PRO A 88 17.00 -20.11 -4.83
N THR A 89 17.13 -20.53 -6.09
CA THR A 89 16.54 -21.73 -6.69
C THR A 89 16.56 -22.92 -5.73
N GLY A 90 15.38 -23.29 -5.21
CA GLY A 90 15.19 -24.48 -4.35
C GLY A 90 14.10 -24.35 -3.28
N ALA A 91 13.72 -23.14 -2.85
CA ALA A 91 12.85 -22.95 -1.68
C ALA A 91 11.34 -22.79 -1.99
N TRP A 92 10.87 -23.12 -3.19
CA TRP A 92 9.43 -23.04 -3.57
C TRP A 92 8.51 -23.93 -2.70
N ARG A 93 9.07 -24.85 -1.91
CA ARG A 93 8.31 -25.74 -1.02
C ARG A 93 8.01 -25.14 0.36
N LYS A 94 8.56 -23.96 0.72
CA LYS A 94 8.35 -23.35 2.05
C LYS A 94 7.85 -21.91 2.08
N THR A 95 7.80 -21.20 0.96
CA THR A 95 7.12 -19.91 0.87
C THR A 95 5.63 -20.11 0.59
N SER A 96 4.95 -20.69 1.58
CA SER A 96 3.60 -20.22 1.90
C SER A 96 3.75 -18.82 2.50
N LEU A 97 4.08 -17.85 1.64
CA LEU A 97 3.65 -16.46 1.82
C LEU A 97 2.14 -16.49 2.13
N PRO A 98 1.59 -15.52 2.89
CA PRO A 98 0.23 -15.59 3.45
C PRO A 98 -0.91 -15.54 2.42
N CYS A 99 -0.69 -16.06 1.21
CA CYS A 99 -1.68 -16.33 0.17
C CYS A 99 -2.53 -17.58 0.40
N ARG A 100 -2.40 -18.28 1.54
CA ARG A 100 -3.20 -19.49 1.83
C ARG A 100 -4.70 -19.19 2.01
N ASN A 101 -5.07 -17.93 2.30
CA ASN A 101 -6.47 -17.50 2.40
C ASN A 101 -7.10 -17.02 1.07
N TYR A 102 -6.35 -16.97 -0.03
CA TYR A 102 -6.89 -16.44 -1.30
C TYR A 102 -7.69 -17.47 -2.12
N LYS A 103 -7.61 -18.77 -1.78
CA LYS A 103 -8.31 -19.83 -2.54
C LYS A 103 -9.84 -19.87 -2.37
N ASN A 104 -10.42 -19.02 -1.52
CA ASN A 104 -11.86 -19.04 -1.20
C ASN A 104 -12.64 -17.81 -1.67
N GLY A 105 -12.14 -17.00 -2.62
CA GLY A 105 -12.92 -15.91 -3.22
C GLY A 105 -13.44 -14.85 -2.24
N ARG A 106 -12.92 -14.82 -1.01
CA ARG A 106 -13.33 -13.96 0.11
C ARG A 106 -12.12 -13.28 0.76
N GLY A 107 -11.24 -12.72 -0.06
CA GLY A 107 -10.15 -11.89 0.42
C GLY A 107 -10.57 -10.42 0.40
N HIS A 108 -11.00 -9.87 1.53
CA HIS A 108 -11.19 -8.42 1.72
C HIS A 108 -9.87 -7.64 1.75
N GLY A 109 -8.82 -8.14 1.08
CA GLY A 109 -7.48 -7.59 1.08
C GLY A 109 -7.24 -6.77 -0.17
N LEU A 110 -6.99 -5.47 -0.03
CA LEU A 110 -6.51 -4.65 -1.12
C LEU A 110 -5.12 -5.17 -1.53
N THR A 111 -4.99 -5.63 -2.78
CA THR A 111 -3.71 -6.02 -3.36
C THR A 111 -3.19 -4.85 -4.17
N ILE A 112 -2.14 -4.22 -3.65
CA ILE A 112 -1.51 -3.08 -4.31
C ILE A 112 -0.28 -3.57 -5.06
N VAL A 113 -0.28 -3.38 -6.38
CA VAL A 113 0.87 -3.64 -7.25
C VAL A 113 1.41 -2.30 -7.75
N SER A 114 2.64 -1.97 -7.37
CA SER A 114 3.40 -0.88 -8.00
C SER A 114 3.95 -1.43 -9.32
N THR A 115 3.82 -0.69 -10.42
CA THR A 115 4.56 -0.94 -11.67
C THR A 115 5.42 0.28 -11.98
N ASN A 116 6.61 0.08 -12.58
CA ASN A 116 7.42 1.18 -13.11
C ASN A 116 7.01 1.38 -14.57
#